data_AF-A0A2D5ERQ7-F1
#
_entry.id   AF-A0A2D5ERQ7-F1
#
_cell.length_a   1.000
_cell.length_b   1.000
_cell.length_c   1.000
_cell.angle_alpha   90.00
_cell.angle_beta   90.00
_cell.angle_gamma   90.00
#
_symmetry.space_group_name_H-M   'P 1'
#
loop_
_entity.id
_entity.type
_entity.pdbx_description
1 polymer ?
#
loop_
_entity_poly.entity_id
_entity_poly.type
_entity_poly.pdbx_seq_one_letter_code
_entity_poly.pdbx_strand_id
1 'polypeptide(L)'
;MKRRPQSWIDRFLASLEAHPTPALEEWRWARRGEDPVDPRAVEAAWDLATLHASAEANKLHHAMLQMETPEQKTLLPALVIAGARQSEVGAFRVFDVEGKGWFPRDMAFVPGREHLEPDLELRCLVEVGRTEVDFLVWRRHRGFLTADEEGKEHLEVTAERTMAILLDEGGGGPTQQREDRYRDIELQQEGHLVVRVDRSDLWQDPIGAAAEALRTLTESARFDCEARMAEVERG
;
A
#
# COMPACT_ATOMS: atom_id res chain seq x y z
N MET A 1 -21.29 -8.27 33.63
CA MET A 1 -20.23 -8.41 32.61
C MET A 1 -20.30 -7.21 31.67
N LYS A 2 -19.32 -6.29 31.71
CA LYS A 2 -19.24 -5.21 30.70
C LYS A 2 -18.82 -5.87 29.38
N ARG A 3 -19.66 -5.80 28.34
CA ARG A 3 -19.31 -6.30 27.00
C ARG A 3 -17.99 -5.64 26.57
N ARG A 4 -17.02 -6.42 26.10
CA ARG A 4 -15.81 -5.87 25.48
C ARG A 4 -16.27 -4.94 24.35
N PRO A 5 -15.73 -3.71 24.24
CA PRO A 5 -16.03 -2.87 23.11
C PRO A 5 -15.67 -3.65 21.84
N GLN A 6 -16.66 -3.84 20.99
CA GLN A 6 -16.50 -4.50 19.69
C GLN A 6 -15.36 -3.82 18.94
N SER A 7 -14.40 -4.61 18.46
CA SER A 7 -13.22 -4.07 17.79
C SER A 7 -13.68 -3.30 16.55
N TRP A 8 -12.88 -2.32 16.13
CA TRP A 8 -13.19 -1.56 14.92
C TRP A 8 -13.34 -2.48 13.70
N ILE A 9 -12.55 -3.55 13.62
CA ILE A 9 -12.64 -4.60 12.59
C ILE A 9 -14.03 -5.24 12.58
N ASP A 10 -14.55 -5.62 13.76
CA ASP A 10 -15.86 -6.25 13.88
C ASP A 10 -17.00 -5.30 13.50
N ARG A 11 -16.82 -3.98 13.68
CA ARG A 11 -17.81 -2.96 13.27
C ARG A 11 -17.75 -2.69 11.76
N PHE A 12 -16.55 -2.68 11.19
CA PHE A 12 -16.31 -2.51 9.76
C PHE A 12 -16.88 -3.68 8.96
N LEU A 13 -16.56 -4.93 9.35
CA LEU A 13 -17.10 -6.13 8.73
C LEU A 13 -18.63 -6.19 8.86
N ALA A 14 -19.17 -5.87 10.04
CA ALA A 14 -20.62 -5.81 10.25
C ALA A 14 -21.30 -4.72 9.40
N SER A 15 -20.65 -3.58 9.16
CA SER A 15 -21.18 -2.51 8.31
C SER A 15 -21.19 -2.88 6.83
N LEU A 16 -20.15 -3.59 6.36
CA LEU A 16 -20.06 -4.11 4.98
C LEU A 16 -21.06 -5.25 4.71
N GLU A 17 -21.46 -5.99 5.73
CA GLU A 17 -22.51 -7.00 5.63
C GLU A 17 -23.91 -6.38 5.72
N ALA A 18 -24.09 -5.36 6.56
CA ALA A 18 -25.39 -4.74 6.78
C ALA A 18 -25.87 -3.84 5.64
N HIS A 19 -24.95 -3.14 4.95
CA HIS A 19 -25.27 -2.18 3.90
C HIS A 19 -24.30 -2.27 2.72
N PRO A 20 -24.29 -3.40 1.99
CA PRO A 20 -23.45 -3.50 0.81
C PRO A 20 -23.98 -2.58 -0.29
N THR A 21 -23.09 -1.79 -0.90
CA THR A 21 -23.48 -0.94 -2.03
C THR A 21 -23.77 -1.81 -3.26
N PRO A 22 -24.59 -1.34 -4.22
CA PRO A 22 -24.85 -2.08 -5.45
C PRO A 22 -23.56 -2.49 -6.18
N ALA A 23 -22.53 -1.63 -6.17
CA ALA A 23 -21.22 -1.93 -6.75
C ALA A 23 -20.47 -3.03 -5.98
N LEU A 24 -20.54 -3.04 -4.64
CA LEU A 24 -19.95 -4.09 -3.80
C LEU A 24 -20.67 -5.44 -3.96
N GLU A 25 -22.00 -5.44 -4.11
CA GLU A 25 -22.76 -6.65 -4.42
C GLU A 25 -22.38 -7.19 -5.80
N GLU A 26 -22.40 -6.36 -6.84
CA GLU A 26 -22.02 -6.81 -8.19
C GLU A 26 -20.57 -7.33 -8.27
N TRP A 27 -19.63 -6.72 -7.54
CA TRP A 27 -18.25 -7.20 -7.40
C TRP A 27 -18.17 -8.59 -6.73
N ARG A 28 -18.95 -8.84 -5.67
CA ARG A 28 -19.02 -10.16 -5.01
C ARG A 28 -19.54 -11.27 -5.93
N TRP A 29 -20.29 -10.92 -6.97
CA TRP A 29 -20.94 -11.87 -7.88
C TRP A 29 -20.22 -12.04 -9.22
N ALA A 30 -19.15 -11.30 -9.50
CA ALA A 30 -18.32 -11.51 -10.70
C ALA A 30 -17.69 -12.93 -10.65
N ARG A 31 -18.07 -13.79 -11.59
CA ARG A 31 -17.61 -15.18 -11.65
C ARG A 31 -16.35 -15.31 -12.52
N ARG A 32 -15.55 -16.35 -12.26
CA ARG A 32 -14.39 -16.73 -13.10
C ARG A 32 -14.74 -16.70 -14.59
N GLY A 33 -14.01 -15.89 -15.35
CA GLY A 33 -14.08 -15.83 -16.81
C GLY A 33 -15.01 -14.78 -17.38
N GLU A 34 -15.63 -13.93 -16.56
CA GLU A 34 -16.32 -12.72 -17.02
C GLU A 34 -15.44 -11.51 -16.70
N ASP A 35 -14.84 -10.92 -17.74
CA ASP A 35 -14.20 -9.61 -17.61
C ASP A 35 -15.29 -8.60 -17.20
N PRO A 36 -15.16 -7.92 -16.04
CA PRO A 36 -16.11 -6.89 -15.68
C PRO A 36 -16.03 -5.77 -16.72
N VAL A 37 -17.14 -5.54 -17.41
CA VAL A 37 -17.25 -4.63 -18.57
C VAL A 37 -17.10 -3.14 -18.16
N ASP A 38 -16.96 -2.81 -16.87
CA ASP A 38 -17.27 -1.46 -16.37
C ASP A 38 -16.35 -1.02 -15.19
N PRO A 39 -16.12 0.30 -14.97
CA PRO A 39 -15.36 0.91 -13.85
C PRO A 39 -15.90 0.62 -12.43
N ARG A 40 -16.79 -0.35 -12.26
CA ARG A 40 -17.55 -0.63 -11.02
C ARG A 40 -16.70 -1.21 -9.89
N ALA A 41 -15.62 -1.91 -10.21
CA ALA A 41 -14.65 -2.35 -9.21
C ALA A 41 -13.87 -1.17 -8.60
N VAL A 42 -13.72 -0.06 -9.35
CA VAL A 42 -13.23 1.22 -8.81
C VAL A 42 -14.24 1.80 -7.83
N GLU A 43 -15.53 1.76 -8.15
CA GLU A 43 -16.61 2.22 -7.25
C GLU A 43 -16.77 1.35 -5.98
N ALA A 44 -16.56 0.03 -6.07
CA ALA A 44 -16.58 -0.85 -4.90
C ALA A 44 -15.36 -0.65 -3.99
N ALA A 45 -14.16 -0.49 -4.56
CA ALA A 45 -12.95 -0.10 -3.82
C ALA A 45 -13.08 1.31 -3.21
N TRP A 46 -13.79 2.19 -3.92
CA TRP A 46 -14.15 3.53 -3.47
C TRP A 46 -15.10 3.48 -2.27
N ASP A 47 -16.20 2.72 -2.34
CA ASP A 47 -17.16 2.56 -1.23
C ASP A 47 -16.51 1.96 0.03
N LEU A 48 -15.55 1.05 -0.16
CA LEU A 48 -14.70 0.51 0.92
C LEU A 48 -13.81 1.59 1.58
N ALA A 49 -13.38 2.59 0.81
CA ALA A 49 -12.53 3.70 1.27
C ALA A 49 -13.33 4.91 1.78
N THR A 50 -14.55 5.16 1.30
CA THR A 50 -15.27 6.43 1.47
C THR A 50 -16.50 6.42 2.36
N LEU A 51 -16.76 5.34 3.10
CA LEU A 51 -17.87 5.28 4.06
C LEU A 51 -17.83 6.38 5.16
N HIS A 52 -16.73 7.13 5.28
CA HIS A 52 -16.66 8.36 6.07
C HIS A 52 -16.18 9.54 5.22
N ALA A 53 -17.10 10.48 4.98
CA ALA A 53 -16.88 11.75 4.30
C ALA A 53 -15.83 12.60 5.04
N SER A 54 -14.57 12.54 4.59
CA SER A 54 -13.48 13.39 5.08
C SER A 54 -12.76 14.04 3.89
N ALA A 55 -12.03 15.14 4.15
CA ALA A 55 -11.22 15.83 3.15
C ALA A 55 -10.16 14.92 2.49
N GLU A 56 -9.89 13.75 3.07
CA GLU A 56 -8.93 12.76 2.56
C GLU A 56 -9.54 11.88 1.48
N ALA A 57 -10.85 11.62 1.54
CA ALA A 57 -11.59 11.01 0.43
C ALA A 57 -11.49 11.89 -0.81
N ASN A 58 -11.65 13.22 -0.69
CA ASN A 58 -11.47 14.13 -1.83
C ASN A 58 -10.05 14.09 -2.40
N LYS A 59 -9.03 13.99 -1.54
CA LYS A 59 -7.63 13.87 -2.01
C LYS A 59 -7.38 12.56 -2.73
N LEU A 60 -7.87 11.45 -2.19
CA LEU A 60 -7.83 10.16 -2.86
C LEU A 60 -8.57 10.19 -4.20
N HIS A 61 -9.75 10.83 -4.25
CA HIS A 61 -10.50 11.04 -5.48
C HIS A 61 -9.67 11.76 -6.54
N HIS A 62 -9.08 12.89 -6.14
CA HIS A 62 -8.27 13.71 -7.05
C HIS A 62 -7.06 12.94 -7.57
N ALA A 63 -6.36 12.21 -6.70
CA ALA A 63 -5.25 11.36 -7.12
C ALA A 63 -5.69 10.26 -8.09
N MET A 64 -6.84 9.62 -7.84
CA MET A 64 -7.40 8.62 -8.75
C MET A 64 -7.80 9.19 -10.11
N LEU A 65 -8.31 10.42 -10.16
CA LEU A 65 -8.66 11.08 -11.43
C LEU A 65 -7.43 11.31 -12.32
N GLN A 66 -6.23 11.38 -11.74
CA GLN A 66 -4.97 11.51 -12.47
C GLN A 66 -4.41 10.16 -12.95
N MET A 67 -4.97 9.02 -12.50
CA MET A 67 -4.59 7.69 -12.97
C MET A 67 -5.14 7.44 -14.38
N GLU A 68 -4.36 6.77 -15.21
CA GLU A 68 -4.69 6.50 -16.60
C GLU A 68 -5.58 5.25 -16.73
N THR A 69 -5.24 4.18 -16.01
CA THR A 69 -5.86 2.88 -16.18
C THR A 69 -6.88 2.55 -15.07
N PRO A 70 -7.91 1.72 -15.35
CA PRO A 70 -8.81 1.19 -14.32
C PRO A 70 -8.06 0.44 -13.21
N GLU A 71 -7.01 -0.30 -13.56
CA GLU A 71 -6.18 -1.07 -12.65
C GLU A 71 -5.48 -0.14 -11.64
N GLN A 72 -4.89 0.96 -12.11
CA GLN A 72 -4.29 1.99 -11.23
C GLN A 72 -5.35 2.58 -10.28
N LYS A 73 -6.55 2.88 -10.80
CA LYS A 73 -7.67 3.42 -10.01
C LYS A 73 -8.20 2.43 -8.96
N THR A 74 -8.03 1.13 -9.18
CA THR A 74 -8.41 0.09 -8.22
C THR A 74 -7.32 -0.19 -7.20
N LEU A 75 -6.06 -0.24 -7.63
CA LEU A 75 -4.94 -0.55 -6.74
C LEU A 75 -4.61 0.61 -5.80
N LEU A 76 -4.72 1.87 -6.24
CA LEU A 76 -4.40 3.03 -5.40
C LEU A 76 -5.19 3.05 -4.07
N PRO A 77 -6.54 2.98 -4.06
CA PRO A 77 -7.31 2.88 -2.81
C PRO A 77 -6.89 1.70 -1.93
N ALA A 78 -6.62 0.55 -2.55
CA ALA A 78 -6.21 -0.66 -1.82
C ALA A 78 -4.85 -0.49 -1.15
N LEU A 79 -3.86 0.09 -1.84
CA LEU A 79 -2.55 0.45 -1.28
C LEU A 79 -2.69 1.47 -0.17
N VAL A 80 -3.60 2.44 -0.30
CA VAL A 80 -3.84 3.43 0.75
C VAL A 80 -4.41 2.77 2.01
N ILE A 81 -5.42 1.91 1.87
CA ILE A 81 -6.02 1.16 2.98
C ILE A 81 -5.01 0.21 3.63
N ALA A 82 -4.30 -0.58 2.82
CA ALA A 82 -3.33 -1.54 3.32
C ALA A 82 -2.11 -0.84 3.96
N GLY A 83 -1.64 0.26 3.38
CA GLY A 83 -0.55 1.08 3.91
C GLY A 83 -0.90 1.70 5.26
N ALA A 84 -2.13 2.22 5.39
CA ALA A 84 -2.64 2.74 6.67
C ALA A 84 -2.71 1.66 7.77
N ARG A 85 -2.87 0.37 7.42
CA ARG A 85 -2.84 -0.74 8.39
C ARG A 85 -1.42 -1.16 8.78
N GLN A 86 -0.43 -0.93 7.93
CA GLN A 86 0.97 -1.32 8.14
C GLN A 86 1.81 -0.23 8.82
N SER A 87 1.43 1.05 8.68
CA SER A 87 2.08 2.15 9.40
C SER A 87 1.59 2.19 10.85
N GLU A 88 2.51 2.06 11.80
CA GLU A 88 2.15 1.86 13.22
C GLU A 88 1.59 3.15 13.87
N VAL A 89 1.86 4.34 13.31
CA VAL A 89 1.41 5.62 13.89
C VAL A 89 1.26 6.73 12.83
N GLY A 90 0.29 6.66 11.93
CA GLY A 90 -0.13 7.81 11.09
C GLY A 90 0.98 8.52 10.29
N ALA A 91 2.08 7.81 10.08
CA ALA A 91 3.31 8.25 9.42
C ALA A 91 3.32 7.79 7.95
N PHE A 92 2.15 7.40 7.44
CA PHE A 92 1.97 7.08 6.05
C PHE A 92 1.70 8.36 5.25
N ARG A 93 2.48 8.57 4.19
CA ARG A 93 2.30 9.67 3.24
C ARG A 93 2.06 9.13 1.84
N VAL A 94 1.14 9.75 1.12
CA VAL A 94 0.87 9.44 -0.28
C VAL A 94 1.15 10.68 -1.11
N PHE A 95 1.80 10.50 -2.25
CA PHE A 95 2.04 11.54 -3.26
C PHE A 95 1.29 11.17 -4.52
N ASP A 96 0.54 12.14 -5.04
CA ASP A 96 -0.11 12.00 -6.34
C ASP A 96 0.89 12.17 -7.49
N VAL A 97 0.40 12.11 -8.72
CA VAL A 97 1.21 12.21 -9.95
C VAL A 97 1.90 13.58 -10.06
N GLU A 98 1.31 14.63 -9.47
CA GLU A 98 1.89 15.97 -9.43
C GLU A 98 2.92 16.14 -8.30
N GLY A 99 3.18 15.09 -7.51
CA GLY A 99 4.08 15.12 -6.37
C GLY A 99 3.48 15.82 -5.15
N LYS A 100 2.16 16.03 -5.10
CA LYS A 100 1.49 16.65 -3.96
C LYS A 100 1.19 15.62 -2.90
N GLY A 101 1.84 15.79 -1.75
CA GLY A 101 1.71 14.89 -0.61
C GLY A 101 0.45 15.10 0.23
N TRP A 102 -0.15 14.01 0.69
CA TRP A 102 -1.11 14.00 1.79
C TRP A 102 -0.83 12.84 2.75
N PHE A 103 -1.37 12.97 3.95
CA PHE A 103 -1.32 11.92 4.96
C PHE A 103 -2.74 11.36 5.08
N PRO A 104 -2.97 10.09 4.75
CA PRO A 104 -4.22 9.42 5.11
C PRO A 104 -4.28 9.34 6.64
N ARG A 105 -4.96 10.27 7.31
CA ARG A 105 -5.07 10.30 8.78
C ARG A 105 -6.21 9.42 9.29
N ASP A 106 -7.20 9.08 8.47
CA ASP A 106 -8.46 8.45 8.91
C ASP A 106 -8.66 6.98 8.51
N MET A 107 -7.75 6.12 9.00
CA MET A 107 -8.21 4.83 9.55
C MET A 107 -8.12 4.75 11.09
N ALA A 108 -7.48 5.72 11.75
CA ALA A 108 -7.60 5.95 13.20
C ALA A 108 -6.95 7.29 13.60
N PHE A 109 -7.65 8.43 13.48
CA PHE A 109 -7.11 9.72 13.94
C PHE A 109 -7.14 9.87 15.48
N VAL A 110 -6.07 10.46 16.04
CA VAL A 110 -6.04 11.03 17.41
C VAL A 110 -5.72 12.52 17.31
N PRO A 111 -6.67 13.42 17.63
CA PRO A 111 -6.44 14.87 17.60
C PRO A 111 -5.34 15.34 18.56
N GLY A 112 -4.53 16.33 18.12
CA GLY A 112 -3.61 17.09 18.99
C GLY A 112 -2.14 16.68 18.98
N ARG A 113 -1.68 15.85 18.03
CA ARG A 113 -0.27 15.47 17.88
C ARG A 113 0.38 16.12 16.65
N GLU A 114 1.67 16.43 16.77
CA GLU A 114 2.52 16.84 15.66
C GLU A 114 2.60 15.73 14.60
N HIS A 115 2.83 16.12 13.34
CA HIS A 115 3.06 15.16 12.28
C HIS A 115 4.33 14.37 12.56
N LEU A 116 4.19 13.05 12.69
CA LEU A 116 5.34 12.17 12.79
C LEU A 116 6.06 12.09 11.43
N GLU A 117 7.37 11.92 11.48
CA GLU A 117 8.13 11.64 10.28
C GLU A 117 7.62 10.37 9.61
N PRO A 118 7.47 10.36 8.27
CA PRO A 118 6.87 9.22 7.62
C PRO A 118 7.74 7.97 7.74
N ASP A 119 7.09 6.83 7.93
CA ASP A 119 7.70 5.50 7.92
C ASP A 119 7.27 4.68 6.69
N LEU A 120 6.32 5.21 5.92
CA LEU A 120 5.82 4.67 4.67
C LEU A 120 5.50 5.84 3.73
N GLU A 121 6.00 5.79 2.50
CA GLU A 121 5.61 6.69 1.42
C GLU A 121 5.09 5.88 0.23
N LEU A 122 3.97 6.31 -0.34
CA LEU A 122 3.42 5.80 -1.60
C LEU A 122 3.49 6.93 -2.62
N ARG A 123 4.10 6.71 -3.78
CA ARG A 123 4.13 7.66 -4.89
C ARG A 123 3.49 7.05 -6.12
N CYS A 124 2.60 7.79 -6.76
CA CYS A 124 1.86 7.31 -7.93
C CYS A 124 2.54 7.77 -9.22
N LEU A 125 2.62 6.89 -10.22
CA LEU A 125 3.11 7.15 -11.58
C LEU A 125 4.42 7.93 -11.60
N VAL A 126 5.49 7.28 -11.14
CA VAL A 126 6.81 7.93 -11.05
C VAL A 126 7.79 7.34 -12.04
N GLU A 127 8.64 8.20 -12.61
CA GLU A 127 9.78 7.78 -13.42
C GLU A 127 10.97 7.46 -12.51
N VAL A 128 11.49 6.25 -12.65
CA VAL A 128 12.68 5.75 -11.96
C VAL A 128 13.71 5.39 -13.02
N GLY A 129 14.76 6.22 -13.10
CA GLY A 129 15.77 6.12 -14.15
C GLY A 129 15.19 6.42 -15.53
N ARG A 130 14.78 5.38 -16.26
CA ARG A 130 14.10 5.46 -17.57
C ARG A 130 12.81 4.64 -17.62
N THR A 131 12.40 4.09 -16.47
CA THR A 131 11.27 3.19 -16.35
C THR A 131 10.14 3.89 -15.61
N GLU A 132 8.96 3.88 -16.20
CA GLU A 132 7.74 4.32 -15.54
C GLU A 132 7.25 3.24 -14.58
N VAL A 133 6.93 3.64 -13.35
CA VAL A 133 6.47 2.76 -12.28
C VAL A 133 5.09 3.19 -11.83
N ASP A 134 4.12 2.27 -11.85
CA ASP A 134 2.74 2.57 -11.48
C ASP A 134 2.65 3.07 -10.03
N PHE A 135 3.31 2.37 -9.11
CA PHE A 135 3.41 2.80 -7.72
C PHE A 135 4.80 2.51 -7.16
N LEU A 136 5.45 3.54 -6.61
CA LEU A 136 6.69 3.39 -5.86
C LEU A 136 6.40 3.52 -4.37
N VAL A 137 6.73 2.49 -3.62
CA VAL A 137 6.52 2.43 -2.17
C VAL A 137 7.85 2.43 -1.46
N TRP A 138 8.07 3.39 -0.56
CA TRP A 138 9.24 3.42 0.32
C TRP A 138 8.81 3.12 1.74
N ARG A 139 9.57 2.28 2.45
CA ARG A 139 9.36 1.91 3.85
C ARG A 139 10.65 2.14 4.63
N ARG A 140 10.53 2.79 5.78
CA ARG A 140 11.57 2.84 6.81
C ARG A 140 11.14 1.98 7.98
N HIS A 141 11.95 0.98 8.29
CA HIS A 141 11.83 0.19 9.50
C HIS A 141 12.83 0.70 10.55
N ARG A 142 12.39 0.74 11.81
CA ARG A 142 13.19 1.17 12.96
C ARG A 142 13.27 0.03 13.97
N GLY A 143 14.47 -0.42 14.26
CA GLY A 143 14.79 -1.32 15.36
C GLY A 143 15.51 -0.57 16.47
N PHE A 144 15.45 -1.08 17.69
CA PHE A 144 16.11 -0.47 18.85
C PHE A 144 16.96 -1.52 19.56
N LEU A 145 18.25 -1.22 19.73
CA LEU A 145 19.17 -1.99 20.54
C LEU A 145 19.29 -1.39 21.92
N THR A 146 19.52 -2.23 22.93
CA THR A 146 19.84 -1.77 24.28
C THR A 146 21.36 -1.76 24.43
N ALA A 147 21.94 -0.59 24.67
CA ALA A 147 23.39 -0.39 24.66
C ALA A 147 24.08 -0.65 26.01
N ASP A 148 23.34 -0.74 27.12
CA ASP A 148 23.89 -1.02 28.45
C ASP A 148 23.13 -2.12 29.21
N GLU A 149 23.81 -2.79 30.15
CA GLU A 149 23.22 -3.85 31.00
C GLU A 149 22.12 -3.30 31.93
N GLU A 150 22.09 -1.98 32.16
CA GLU A 150 21.07 -1.29 32.95
C GLU A 150 19.81 -0.88 32.16
N GLY A 151 19.82 -1.02 30.83
CA GLY A 151 18.67 -0.76 29.96
C GLY A 151 18.29 0.70 29.75
N LYS A 152 19.23 1.63 29.89
CA LYS A 152 18.99 3.09 29.87
C LYS A 152 19.34 3.75 28.54
N GLU A 153 20.16 3.12 27.72
CA GLU A 153 20.54 3.67 26.42
C GLU A 153 19.98 2.82 25.28
N HIS A 154 19.16 3.44 24.42
CA HIS A 154 18.61 2.81 23.23
C HIS A 154 19.29 3.37 22.00
N LEU A 155 19.92 2.50 21.21
CA LEU A 155 20.43 2.85 19.90
C LEU A 155 19.35 2.53 18.86
N GLU A 156 18.87 3.56 18.15
CA GLU A 156 17.99 3.38 17.00
C GLU A 156 18.80 2.91 15.79
N VAL A 157 18.41 1.77 15.24
CA VAL A 157 18.92 1.24 13.97
C VAL A 157 17.80 1.35 12.95
N THR A 158 18.12 1.88 11.77
CA THR A 158 17.13 2.05 10.71
C THR A 158 17.52 1.27 9.46
N ALA A 159 16.52 0.77 8.77
CA ALA A 159 16.66 0.20 7.44
C ALA A 159 15.57 0.73 6.53
N GLU A 160 15.94 1.04 5.29
CA GLU A 160 15.04 1.59 4.30
C GLU A 160 14.98 0.68 3.10
N ARG A 161 13.78 0.45 2.58
CA ARG A 161 13.54 -0.29 1.35
C ARG A 161 12.52 0.40 0.48
N THR A 162 12.70 0.20 -0.82
CA THR A 162 11.82 0.70 -1.87
C THR A 162 11.33 -0.45 -2.71
N MET A 163 10.06 -0.38 -3.10
CA MET A 163 9.39 -1.33 -3.96
C MET A 163 8.75 -0.60 -5.13
N ALA A 164 9.04 -1.07 -6.34
CA ALA A 164 8.32 -0.71 -7.55
C ALA A 164 7.21 -1.74 -7.77
N ILE A 165 5.96 -1.25 -7.81
CA ILE A 165 4.80 -2.05 -8.17
C ILE A 165 4.45 -1.70 -9.61
N LEU A 166 4.40 -2.73 -10.46
CA LEU A 166 4.04 -2.64 -11.86
C LEU A 166 2.75 -3.41 -12.09
N LEU A 167 1.82 -2.87 -12.86
CA LEU A 167 0.60 -3.54 -13.25
C LEU A 167 0.83 -4.35 -14.53
N ASP A 168 0.48 -5.63 -14.49
CA ASP A 168 0.48 -6.48 -15.68
C ASP A 168 -0.90 -6.44 -16.31
N GLU A 169 -1.02 -5.79 -17.48
CA GLU A 169 -2.27 -5.68 -18.23
C GLU A 169 -2.77 -7.04 -18.76
N GLY A 170 -1.92 -8.06 -18.78
CA GLY A 170 -2.21 -9.38 -19.32
C GLY A 170 -2.24 -9.41 -20.85
N GLY A 171 -2.00 -10.58 -21.44
CA GLY A 171 -2.13 -10.78 -22.89
C GLY A 171 -0.92 -10.37 -23.74
N GLY A 172 0.20 -10.01 -23.12
CA GLY A 172 1.45 -9.72 -23.82
C GLY A 172 2.07 -10.94 -24.50
N GLY A 173 2.39 -10.83 -25.78
CA GLY A 173 3.17 -11.84 -26.51
C GLY A 173 4.63 -11.94 -26.01
N PRO A 174 5.44 -12.86 -26.58
CA PRO A 174 6.82 -13.10 -26.12
C PRO A 174 7.73 -11.87 -26.09
N THR A 175 7.47 -10.88 -26.95
CA THR A 175 8.21 -9.61 -26.97
C THR A 175 7.90 -8.77 -25.73
N GLN A 176 6.63 -8.67 -25.33
CA GLN A 176 6.20 -7.94 -24.14
C GLN A 176 6.83 -8.54 -22.87
N GLN A 177 6.77 -9.87 -22.72
CA GLN A 177 7.41 -10.57 -21.60
C GLN A 177 8.92 -10.32 -21.52
N ARG A 178 9.58 -10.14 -22.68
CA ARG A 178 11.00 -9.84 -22.72
C ARG A 178 11.28 -8.40 -22.28
N GLU A 179 10.49 -7.44 -22.74
CA GLU A 179 10.59 -6.03 -22.34
C GLU A 179 10.30 -5.87 -20.83
N ASP A 180 9.26 -6.54 -20.34
CA ASP A 180 8.92 -6.60 -18.93
C ASP A 180 10.06 -7.13 -18.07
N ARG A 181 10.69 -8.22 -18.51
CA ARG A 181 11.87 -8.76 -17.83
C ARG A 181 13.04 -7.78 -17.81
N TYR A 182 13.25 -7.01 -18.89
CA TYR A 182 14.31 -6.00 -18.90
C TYR A 182 14.01 -4.86 -17.92
N ARG A 183 12.77 -4.37 -17.87
CA ARG A 183 12.32 -3.37 -16.90
C ARG A 183 12.53 -3.84 -15.45
N ASP A 184 12.14 -5.09 -15.17
CA ASP A 184 12.32 -5.67 -13.83
C ASP A 184 13.81 -5.72 -13.43
N ILE A 185 14.69 -6.10 -14.37
CA ILE A 185 16.14 -6.15 -14.14
C ILE A 185 16.69 -4.74 -13.89
N GLU A 186 16.28 -3.74 -14.67
CA GLU A 186 16.73 -2.36 -14.48
C GLU A 186 16.34 -1.83 -13.09
N LEU A 187 15.08 -1.98 -12.70
CA LEU A 187 14.61 -1.56 -11.38
C LEU A 187 15.31 -2.30 -10.23
N GLN A 188 15.58 -3.60 -10.40
CA GLN A 188 16.35 -4.38 -9.43
C GLN A 188 17.81 -3.90 -9.32
N GLN A 189 18.43 -3.51 -10.43
CA GLN A 189 19.78 -2.93 -10.45
C GLN A 189 19.82 -1.56 -9.75
N GLU A 190 18.73 -0.80 -9.81
CA GLU A 190 18.54 0.44 -9.04
C GLU A 190 18.20 0.19 -7.55
N GLY A 191 18.07 -1.07 -7.13
CA GLY A 191 17.90 -1.47 -5.73
C GLY A 191 16.44 -1.58 -5.27
N HIS A 192 15.49 -1.60 -6.22
CA HIS A 192 14.07 -1.77 -5.90
C HIS A 192 13.67 -3.24 -5.82
N LEU A 193 12.80 -3.56 -4.86
CA LEU A 193 11.99 -4.77 -4.93
C LEU A 193 10.96 -4.57 -6.05
N VAL A 194 10.83 -5.52 -6.96
CA VAL A 194 9.86 -5.43 -8.06
C VAL A 194 8.72 -6.40 -7.79
N VAL A 195 7.50 -5.88 -7.77
CA VAL A 195 6.28 -6.66 -7.66
C VAL A 195 5.42 -6.36 -8.88
N ARG A 196 5.03 -7.41 -9.59
CA ARG A 196 4.02 -7.33 -10.64
C ARG A 196 2.69 -7.79 -10.08
N VAL A 197 1.67 -6.94 -10.19
CA VAL A 197 0.31 -7.29 -9.80
C VAL A 197 -0.45 -7.64 -11.06
N ASP A 198 -0.86 -8.91 -11.16
CA ASP A 198 -1.68 -9.39 -12.25
C ASP A 198 -3.06 -8.73 -12.20
N ARG A 199 -3.55 -8.30 -13.37
CA ARG A 199 -4.87 -7.70 -13.51
C ARG A 199 -5.98 -8.56 -12.90
N SER A 200 -5.98 -9.87 -13.13
CA SER A 200 -7.02 -10.77 -12.63
C SER A 200 -7.00 -10.89 -11.11
N ASP A 201 -5.81 -10.96 -10.50
CA ASP A 201 -5.64 -10.97 -9.04
C ASP A 201 -6.10 -9.65 -8.43
N LEU A 202 -5.77 -8.53 -9.07
CA LEU A 202 -6.19 -7.20 -8.64
C LEU A 202 -7.71 -7.05 -8.63
N TRP A 203 -8.40 -7.55 -9.66
CA TRP A 203 -9.85 -7.46 -9.73
C TRP A 203 -10.53 -8.37 -8.70
N GLN A 204 -9.93 -9.51 -8.38
CA GLN A 204 -10.48 -10.48 -7.43
C GLN A 204 -10.30 -10.05 -5.97
N ASP A 205 -9.10 -9.58 -5.58
CA ASP A 205 -8.80 -9.16 -4.22
C ASP A 205 -7.74 -8.04 -4.20
N PRO A 206 -8.15 -6.79 -4.47
CA PRO A 206 -7.21 -5.67 -4.56
C PRO A 206 -6.54 -5.37 -3.22
N ILE A 207 -7.26 -5.54 -2.10
CA ILE A 207 -6.70 -5.34 -0.76
C ILE A 207 -5.71 -6.44 -0.42
N GLY A 208 -6.00 -7.69 -0.79
CA GLY A 208 -5.07 -8.81 -0.65
C GLY A 208 -3.76 -8.58 -1.41
N ALA A 209 -3.85 -8.20 -2.69
CA ALA A 209 -2.69 -7.89 -3.52
C ALA A 209 -1.84 -6.75 -2.92
N ALA A 210 -2.48 -5.65 -2.50
CA ALA A 210 -1.81 -4.54 -1.85
C ALA A 210 -1.17 -4.95 -0.51
N ALA A 211 -1.88 -5.71 0.32
CA ALA A 211 -1.38 -6.17 1.61
C ALA A 211 -0.19 -7.13 1.47
N GLU A 212 -0.20 -7.99 0.45
CA GLU A 212 0.91 -8.89 0.15
C GLU A 212 2.16 -8.12 -0.29
N ALA A 213 2.01 -7.18 -1.23
CA ALA A 213 3.12 -6.33 -1.66
C ALA A 213 3.74 -5.56 -0.47
N LEU A 214 2.90 -4.91 0.35
CA LEU A 214 3.37 -4.17 1.52
C LEU A 214 3.96 -5.06 2.61
N ARG A 215 3.46 -6.29 2.76
CA ARG A 215 4.05 -7.28 3.67
C ARG A 215 5.46 -7.66 3.21
N THR A 216 5.64 -7.96 1.92
CA THR A 216 6.97 -8.25 1.35
C THR A 216 7.95 -7.09 1.57
N LEU A 217 7.51 -5.85 1.33
CA LEU A 217 8.33 -4.67 1.59
C LEU A 217 8.71 -4.54 3.07
N THR A 218 7.72 -4.72 3.96
CA THR A 218 7.90 -4.55 5.41
C THR A 218 8.80 -5.63 6.00
N GLU A 219 8.59 -6.89 5.62
CA GLU A 219 9.42 -8.01 6.06
C GLU A 219 10.86 -7.84 5.57
N SER A 220 11.06 -7.42 4.32
CA SER A 220 12.40 -7.15 3.78
C SER A 220 13.12 -6.05 4.57
N ALA A 221 12.47 -4.90 4.78
CA ALA A 221 13.05 -3.81 5.56
C ALA A 221 13.35 -4.23 7.01
N ARG A 222 12.49 -5.06 7.61
CA ARG A 222 12.72 -5.62 8.94
C ARG A 222 13.96 -6.52 8.96
N PHE A 223 14.08 -7.45 8.01
CA PHE A 223 15.24 -8.35 7.93
C PHE A 223 16.56 -7.59 7.77
N ASP A 224 16.59 -6.53 6.95
CA ASP A 224 17.78 -5.68 6.84
C ASP A 224 18.10 -4.94 8.14
N CYS A 225 17.08 -4.49 8.85
CA CYS A 225 17.26 -3.84 10.15
C CYS A 225 17.83 -4.82 11.17
N GLU A 226 17.27 -6.03 11.27
CA GLU A 226 17.74 -7.08 12.16
C GLU A 226 19.18 -7.49 11.83
N ALA A 227 19.53 -7.58 10.54
CA ALA A 227 20.91 -7.85 10.11
C ALA A 227 21.88 -6.74 10.54
N ARG A 228 21.52 -5.48 10.33
CA ARG A 228 22.31 -4.32 10.79
C ARG A 228 22.45 -4.28 12.30
N MET A 229 21.37 -4.57 13.04
CA MET A 229 21.40 -4.66 14.49
C MET A 229 22.39 -5.73 14.96
N ALA A 230 22.36 -6.93 14.35
CA ALA A 230 23.29 -8.00 14.68
C ALA A 230 24.75 -7.68 14.34
N GLU A 231 25.01 -6.84 13.33
CA GLU A 231 26.35 -6.34 13.03
C GLU A 231 26.84 -5.37 14.11
N VAL A 232 25.97 -4.48 14.58
CA VAL A 232 26.27 -3.52 15.66
C VAL A 232 26.52 -4.24 16.98
N GLU A 233 25.74 -5.28 17.32
CA GLU A 233 25.95 -6.06 18.55
C GLU A 233 27.28 -6.85 18.56
N ARG A 234 27.88 -7.11 17.39
CA ARG A 234 29.14 -7.86 17.25
C ARG A 234 30.38 -6.97 17.20
N GLY A 235 30.22 -5.69 16.89
CA GLY A 235 31.30 -4.71 16.74
C GLY A 235 31.63 -4.01 18.03
#